data_AF-A0AAN8TTB8-F1
#
_entry.id   AF-A0AAN8TTB8-F1
#
_cell.length_a   1.000
_cell.length_b   1.000
_cell.length_c   1.000
_cell.angle_alpha   90.00
_cell.angle_beta   90.00
_cell.angle_gamma   90.00
#
_symmetry.space_group_name_H-M   'P 1'
#
loop_
_entity.id
_entity.type
_entity.pdbx_description
1 polymer ?
#
loop_
_entity_poly.entity_id
_entity_poly.type
_entity_poly.pdbx_seq_one_letter_code
_entity_poly.pdbx_strand_id
1 'polypeptide(L)'
;MASTKIKIPTIDFCKELKPNTPQWKSTKEQVFEALKEFGCFEAIYDKVPNEIREAMFGTLNEIFELPISKLIEYRDKSYHIYKGNFQVYQFMVV
;
A
#
# COMPACT_ATOMS: atom_id res chain seq x y z
N MET A 1 -6.11 20.02 -21.41
CA MET A 1 -5.03 20.25 -20.42
C MET A 1 -4.13 19.02 -20.43
N ALA A 2 -2.84 19.16 -20.72
CA ALA A 2 -1.92 18.03 -20.76
C ALA A 2 -1.73 17.48 -19.34
N SER A 3 -2.07 16.21 -19.11
CA SER A 3 -1.79 15.52 -17.85
C SER A 3 -0.30 15.19 -17.82
N THR A 4 0.48 15.97 -17.07
CA THR A 4 1.87 15.62 -16.73
C THR A 4 1.84 14.40 -15.83
N LYS A 5 2.39 13.26 -16.30
CA LYS A 5 2.57 12.06 -15.48
C LYS A 5 3.51 12.40 -14.30
N ILE A 6 2.93 12.56 -13.11
CA ILE A 6 3.70 12.66 -11.87
C ILE A 6 4.25 11.26 -11.56
N LYS A 7 5.56 11.15 -11.41
CA LYS A 7 6.22 9.92 -10.97
C LYS A 7 6.45 10.00 -9.47
N ILE A 8 5.79 9.13 -8.71
CA ILE A 8 5.97 9.02 -7.27
C ILE A 8 7.38 8.46 -6.99
N PRO A 9 8.08 8.93 -5.94
CA PRO A 9 9.37 8.37 -5.55
C PRO A 9 9.26 6.90 -5.16
N THR A 10 10.20 6.08 -5.63
CA THR A 10 10.34 4.68 -5.23
C THR A 10 11.55 4.55 -4.29
N ILE A 11 11.38 3.94 -3.12
CA ILE A 11 12.41 3.82 -2.09
C ILE A 11 12.67 2.33 -1.80
N ASP A 12 13.95 1.95 -1.80
CA ASP A 12 14.41 0.58 -1.57
C ASP A 12 14.60 0.27 -0.06
N PHE A 13 13.80 -0.68 0.44
CA PHE A 13 13.85 -1.20 1.81
C PHE A 13 14.39 -2.64 1.91
N CYS A 14 14.86 -3.24 0.80
CA CYS A 14 15.44 -4.59 0.81
C CYS A 14 16.79 -4.64 1.55
N LYS A 15 17.46 -3.49 1.67
CA LYS A 15 18.73 -3.36 2.39
C LYS A 15 18.52 -3.45 3.90
N GLU A 16 19.54 -3.94 4.62
CA GLU A 16 19.52 -3.87 6.07
C GLU A 16 19.63 -2.43 6.57
N LEU A 17 18.52 -1.93 7.08
CA LEU A 17 18.38 -0.60 7.64
C LEU A 17 18.62 -0.62 9.16
N LYS A 18 19.89 -0.70 9.55
CA LYS A 18 20.31 -0.66 10.97
C LYS A 18 20.38 0.79 11.48
N PRO A 19 19.90 1.09 12.70
CA PRO A 19 20.01 2.42 13.29
C PRO A 19 21.45 2.96 13.25
N ASN A 20 21.58 4.28 13.08
CA ASN A 20 22.87 4.99 13.05
C ASN A 20 23.83 4.62 11.90
N THR A 21 23.38 3.86 10.90
CA THR A 21 24.14 3.64 9.67
C THR A 21 23.93 4.77 8.65
N PRO A 22 24.89 5.03 7.74
CA PRO A 22 24.71 5.98 6.64
C PRO A 22 23.48 5.66 5.77
N GLN A 23 23.24 4.37 5.52
CA GLN A 23 22.09 3.89 4.75
C GLN A 23 20.78 4.22 5.46
N TRP A 24 20.69 3.98 6.78
CA TRP A 24 19.53 4.37 7.58
C TRP A 24 19.25 5.87 7.53
N LYS A 25 20.29 6.70 7.63
CA LYS A 25 20.13 8.16 7.56
C LYS A 25 19.62 8.59 6.17
N SER A 26 20.23 8.07 5.10
CA SER A 26 19.85 8.37 3.73
C SER A 26 18.43 7.93 3.40
N THR A 27 18.01 6.73 3.80
CA THR A 27 16.64 6.26 3.55
C THR A 27 15.61 7.10 4.30
N LYS A 28 15.89 7.52 5.55
CA LYS A 28 15.00 8.44 6.28
C LYS A 28 14.85 9.78 5.60
N GLU A 29 15.93 10.34 5.07
CA GLU A 29 15.89 11.60 4.32
C GLU A 29 15.04 11.45 3.05
N GLN A 30 15.20 10.35 2.30
CA GLN A 30 14.37 10.06 1.13
C GLN A 30 12.88 9.94 1.48
N VAL A 31 12.55 9.22 2.56
CA VAL A 31 11.16 9.07 3.04
C VAL A 31 10.58 10.44 3.43
N PHE A 32 11.34 11.24 4.16
CA PHE A 32 10.89 12.55 4.62
C PHE A 32 10.60 13.49 3.45
N GLU A 33 11.50 13.59 2.48
CA GLU A 33 11.30 14.44 1.30
C GLU A 33 10.13 13.94 0.43
N ALA A 34 10.00 12.62 0.24
CA ALA A 34 8.87 12.07 -0.53
C ALA A 34 7.52 12.35 0.14
N LEU A 35 7.42 12.22 1.46
CA LEU A 35 6.20 12.55 2.20
C LEU A 35 5.91 14.05 2.19
N LYS A 36 6.93 14.89 2.22
CA LYS A 36 6.78 16.36 2.19
C LYS A 36 6.31 16.87 0.83
N GLU A 37 6.84 16.32 -0.27
CA GLU A 37 6.54 16.78 -1.63
C GLU A 37 5.33 16.07 -2.25
N PHE A 38 5.22 14.75 -2.07
CA PHE A 38 4.22 13.91 -2.73
C PHE A 38 3.16 13.35 -1.78
N GLY A 39 3.38 13.42 -0.46
CA GLY A 39 2.51 12.79 0.54
C GLY A 39 2.57 11.26 0.56
N CYS A 40 3.35 10.64 -0.33
CA CYS A 40 3.48 9.19 -0.49
C CYS A 40 4.77 8.80 -1.22
N PHE A 41 5.11 7.52 -1.15
CA PHE A 41 6.19 6.88 -1.91
C PHE A 41 5.83 5.41 -2.17
N GLU A 42 6.43 4.82 -3.20
CA GLU A 42 6.39 3.38 -3.44
C GLU A 42 7.55 2.71 -2.70
N ALA A 43 7.30 1.60 -2.00
CA ALA A 43 8.32 0.89 -1.24
C ALA A 43 8.69 -0.42 -1.95
N ILE A 44 9.99 -0.64 -2.19
CA ILE A 44 10.48 -1.95 -2.61
C ILE A 44 10.84 -2.73 -1.36
N TYR A 45 10.17 -3.86 -1.14
CA TYR A 45 10.36 -4.70 0.03
C TYR A 45 10.25 -6.18 -0.35
N ASP A 46 11.31 -6.95 -0.07
CA ASP A 46 11.46 -8.34 -0.49
C ASP A 46 11.18 -9.37 0.62
N LYS A 47 10.95 -8.91 1.86
CA LYS A 47 10.75 -9.81 3.01
C LYS A 47 9.32 -10.35 3.14
N VAL A 48 8.42 -9.97 2.25
CA VAL A 48 7.08 -10.58 2.15
C VAL A 48 7.12 -11.68 1.11
N PRO A 49 6.95 -12.96 1.50
CA PRO A 49 6.88 -14.07 0.56
C PRO A 49 5.73 -13.90 -0.44
N ASN A 50 5.98 -14.28 -1.70
CA ASN A 50 4.96 -14.21 -2.76
C ASN A 50 3.69 -15.00 -2.41
N GLU A 51 3.83 -16.15 -1.75
CA GLU A 51 2.70 -17.00 -1.34
C GLU A 51 1.74 -16.27 -0.40
N ILE A 52 2.27 -15.48 0.55
CA ILE A 52 1.45 -14.68 1.47
C ILE A 52 0.71 -13.60 0.69
N ARG A 53 1.41 -12.93 -0.24
CA ARG A 53 0.81 -11.91 -1.10
C ARG A 53 -0.32 -12.49 -1.96
N GLU A 54 -0.09 -13.63 -2.58
CA GLU A 54 -1.07 -14.31 -3.43
C GLU A 54 -2.27 -14.81 -2.62
N ALA A 55 -2.05 -15.40 -1.44
CA ALA A 55 -3.13 -15.82 -0.54
C ALA A 55 -3.97 -14.63 -0.06
N MET A 56 -3.33 -13.49 0.24
CA MET A 56 -4.03 -12.25 0.61
C MET A 56 -4.91 -11.75 -0.53
N PHE A 57 -4.37 -11.64 -1.75
CA PHE A 57 -5.15 -11.22 -2.91
C PHE A 57 -6.25 -12.21 -3.29
N GLY A 58 -6.01 -13.52 -3.13
CA GLY A 58 -7.03 -14.55 -3.28
C GLY A 58 -8.20 -14.34 -2.33
N THR A 59 -7.91 -14.16 -1.04
CA THR A 59 -8.93 -13.87 -0.01
C THR A 59 -9.69 -12.57 -0.32
N LEU A 60 -8.99 -11.52 -0.76
CA LEU A 60 -9.63 -10.25 -1.11
C LEU A 60 -10.59 -10.40 -2.30
N ASN A 61 -10.20 -11.17 -3.33
CA ASN A 61 -11.09 -11.46 -4.46
C ASN A 61 -12.36 -12.17 -3.99
N GLU A 62 -12.24 -13.18 -3.13
CA GLU A 62 -13.42 -13.86 -2.56
C GLU A 62 -14.34 -12.89 -1.81
N ILE A 63 -13.79 -11.90 -1.11
CA ILE A 63 -14.57 -10.85 -0.42
C ILE A 63 -15.28 -9.93 -1.43
N PHE A 64 -14.60 -9.50 -2.50
CA PHE A 64 -15.19 -8.61 -3.51
C PHE A 64 -16.30 -9.29 -4.34
N GLU A 65 -16.28 -10.62 -4.48
CA GLU A 65 -17.35 -11.41 -5.09
C GLU A 65 -18.59 -11.57 -4.19
N LEU A 66 -18.51 -11.19 -2.91
CA LEU A 66 -19.67 -11.25 -2.02
C LEU A 66 -20.71 -10.19 -2.40
N PRO A 67 -22.02 -10.52 -2.28
CA PRO A 67 -23.07 -9.54 -2.48
C PRO A 67 -22.95 -8.41 -1.44
N ILE A 68 -23.26 -7.19 -1.87
CA ILE A 68 -23.17 -5.96 -1.06
C ILE A 68 -23.88 -6.08 0.29
N SER A 69 -25.00 -6.83 0.36
CA SER A 69 -25.71 -7.09 1.62
C SER A 69 -24.84 -7.77 2.68
N LYS A 70 -24.04 -8.78 2.30
CA LYS A 70 -23.10 -9.43 3.21
C LYS A 70 -21.97 -8.49 3.63
N LEU A 71 -21.46 -7.67 2.72
CA LEU A 71 -20.41 -6.69 3.03
C LEU A 71 -20.89 -5.64 4.05
N ILE A 72 -22.16 -5.24 3.99
CA ILE A 72 -22.78 -4.33 4.95
C ILE A 72 -22.90 -4.98 6.34
N GLU A 73 -23.23 -6.27 6.43
CA GLU A 73 -23.25 -6.99 7.72
C GLU A 73 -21.86 -7.07 8.38
N TYR A 74 -20.78 -7.20 7.60
CA TYR A 74 -19.41 -7.16 8.12
C TYR A 74 -19.00 -5.77 8.63
N ARG A 75 -19.51 -4.68 8.02
CA ARG A 75 -19.22 -3.30 8.43
C ARG A 75 -19.69 -3.01 9.86
N ASP A 76 -20.82 -3.58 10.27
CA ASP A 76 -21.44 -3.30 11.57
C ASP A 76 -20.73 -4.02 12.73
N LYS A 77 -19.84 -4.98 12.41
CA LYS A 77 -19.03 -5.73 13.36
C LYS A 77 -17.59 -5.18 13.40
N SER A 78 -17.43 -4.06 14.10
CA SER A 78 -16.17 -3.57 14.72
C SER A 78 -14.88 -3.45 13.87
N TYR A 79 -14.93 -3.54 12.54
CA TYR A 79 -13.83 -3.13 11.67
C TYR A 79 -14.39 -2.40 10.46
N HIS A 80 -13.98 -1.14 10.27
CA HIS A 80 -14.37 -0.29 9.14
C HIS A 80 -13.71 -0.74 7.81
N ILE A 81 -13.80 -2.02 7.47
CA ILE A 81 -13.18 -2.62 6.28
C ILE A 81 -13.90 -2.18 5.00
N TYR A 82 -15.17 -1.75 5.11
CA TYR A 82 -15.97 -1.31 3.97
C TYR A 82 -16.55 0.10 4.17
N LYS A 83 -16.05 1.06 3.37
CA LYS A 83 -16.72 2.33 3.08
C LYS A 83 -17.19 2.25 1.63
N GLY A 84 -18.51 2.20 1.42
CA GLY A 84 -19.13 1.94 0.11
C GLY A 84 -18.71 2.90 -1.01
N ASN A 85 -18.97 2.48 -2.25
CA ASN A 85 -18.73 3.17 -3.52
C ASN A 85 -17.42 3.96 -3.62
N PHE A 86 -16.31 3.36 -3.21
CA PHE A 86 -15.03 3.66 -3.85
C PHE A 86 -14.95 2.83 -5.12
N GLN A 87 -14.84 3.48 -6.28
CA GLN A 87 -14.28 2.82 -7.46
C GLN A 87 -12.87 2.41 -7.06
N VAL A 88 -12.69 1.14 -6.68
CA VAL A 88 -11.39 0.56 -6.37
C VAL A 88 -10.65 0.44 -7.70
N TYR A 89 -10.17 1.58 -8.21
CA TYR A 89 -9.10 1.57 -9.20
C TYR A 89 -7.91 0.95 -8.50
N GLN A 90 -7.74 -0.34 -8.72
CA GLN A 90 -6.50 -1.11 -8.75
C GLN A 90 -5.23 -0.32 -8.37
N PHE A 91 -5.12 0.07 -7.11
CA PHE A 91 -3.91 0.63 -6.50
C PHE A 91 -3.98 0.36 -5.00
N MET A 92 -3.95 -0.93 -4.65
CA MET A 92 -3.33 -1.29 -3.37
C MET A 92 -1.83 -1.25 -3.62
N VAL A 93 -1.24 -0.09 -3.27
CA VAL A 93 0.19 0.19 -3.37
C VAL A 93 0.93 -0.89 -2.58
N VAL A 94 1.90 -1.54 -3.26
CA VAL A 94 2.94 -2.34 -2.63
C VAL A 94 3.95 -1.41 -1.97
#